data_AF-A0A7J8T5B9-F1
#
_entry.id   AF-A0A7J8T5B9-F1
#
_cell.length_a   1.000
_cell.length_b   1.000
_cell.length_c   1.000
_cell.angle_alpha   90.00
_cell.angle_beta   90.00
_cell.angle_gamma   90.00
#
_symmetry.space_group_name_H-M   'P 1'
#
loop_
_entity.id
_entity.type
_entity.pdbx_description
1 polymer ?
#
loop_
_entity_poly.entity_id
_entity_poly.type
_entity_poly.pdbx_seq_one_letter_code
_entity_poly.pdbx_strand_id
1 'polypeptide(L)' 'MVLSNNEQAKELDWKKRLNVVKGLANALYYMHHDHSQHIVHRDISSNNVLLDLDYEARVSDFGSA' A
#
# COMPACT_ATOMS: atom_id res chain seq x y z
N MET A 1 -0.71 -9.86 -0.14
CA MET A 1 -1.94 -10.53 -0.60
C MET A 1 -2.67 -9.61 -1.57
N VAL A 2 -3.20 -10.16 -2.67
CA VAL A 2 -4.09 -9.43 -3.62
C VAL A 2 -5.51 -9.92 -3.37
N LEU A 3 -6.45 -8.99 -3.19
CA LEU A 3 -7.86 -9.33 -3.00
C LEU A 3 -8.52 -9.46 -4.37
N SER A 4 -8.82 -10.68 -4.79
CA SER A 4 -9.31 -10.96 -6.14
C SER A 4 -10.77 -11.40 -6.18
N ASN A 5 -11.43 -11.56 -5.02
CA ASN A 5 -12.81 -12.01 -4.94
C ASN A 5 -13.63 -11.26 -3.87
N ASN A 6 -14.96 -11.37 -3.97
CA ASN A 6 -15.91 -10.65 -3.12
C ASN A 6 -15.90 -11.10 -1.65
N GLU A 7 -15.48 -12.33 -1.35
CA GLU A 7 -15.44 -12.84 0.03
C GLU A 7 -14.30 -12.19 0.80
N GLN A 8 -13.10 -12.20 0.21
CA GLN A 8 -11.93 -11.52 0.76
C GLN A 8 -12.14 -9.99 0.83
N ALA A 9 -12.86 -9.41 -0.13
CA ALA A 9 -13.20 -7.98 -0.10
C ALA A 9 -14.13 -7.60 1.06
N LYS A 10 -15.00 -8.52 1.52
CA LYS A 10 -15.86 -8.34 2.70
C LYS A 10 -15.06 -8.41 4.00
N GLU A 11 -14.01 -9.22 4.04
CA GLU A 11 -13.11 -9.29 5.22
C GLU A 11 -12.32 -8.00 5.42
N LEU A 12 -12.09 -7.23 4.36
CA LEU A 12 -11.52 -5.88 4.40
C LEU A 12 -12.60 -4.85 4.76
N ASP A 13 -13.07 -4.88 6.01
CA ASP A 13 -14.04 -3.92 6.52
C ASP A 13 -13.54 -2.45 6.47
N TRP A 14 -14.43 -1.52 6.80
CA TRP A 14 -14.12 -0.09 6.74
C TRP A 14 -12.92 0.31 7.62
N LYS A 15 -12.77 -0.30 8.80
CA LYS A 15 -11.67 0.02 9.71
C LYS A 15 -10.34 -0.44 9.13
N LYS A 16 -10.29 -1.63 8.53
CA LYS A 16 -9.11 -2.14 7.83
C LYS A 16 -8.76 -1.27 6.61
N ARG A 17 -9.75 -0.87 5.82
CA ARG A 17 -9.55 0.06 4.68
C ARG A 17 -8.92 1.38 5.12
N LEU A 18 -9.37 1.93 6.25
CA LEU A 18 -8.80 3.15 6.80
C LEU A 18 -7.32 2.95 7.23
N ASN A 19 -6.99 1.81 7.81
CA ASN A 19 -5.59 1.47 8.15
C ASN A 19 -4.72 1.36 6.90
N VAL A 20 -5.21 0.69 5.85
CA VAL A 20 -4.51 0.60 4.55
C VAL A 20 -4.22 1.99 3.99
N VAL A 21 -5.20 2.90 3.97
CA VAL A 21 -5.01 4.27 3.49
C VAL A 21 -3.98 5.04 4.32
N LYS A 22 -4.01 4.90 5.65
CA LYS A 22 -3.02 5.51 6.55
C LYS A 22 -1.62 4.97 6.30
N GLY A 23 -1.47 3.65 6.18
CA GLY A 23 -0.19 3.01 5.88
C GLY A 23 0.39 3.48 4.54
N LEU A 24 -0.46 3.57 3.51
CA LEU A 24 -0.05 4.08 2.20
C LEU A 24 0.37 5.55 2.25
N ALA A 25 -0.37 6.40 2.96
CA ALA A 25 -0.01 7.81 3.15
C ALA A 25 1.33 7.96 3.88
N ASN A 26 1.57 7.14 4.92
CA ASN A 26 2.85 7.12 5.63
C ASN A 26 4.01 6.66 4.74
N ALA A 27 3.80 5.62 3.93
CA ALA A 27 4.82 5.14 2.99
C ALA A 27 5.16 6.21 1.94
N LEU A 28 4.15 6.90 1.39
CA LEU A 28 4.34 8.01 0.45
C LEU A 28 5.04 9.20 1.11
N TYR A 29 4.66 9.55 2.34
CA TYR A 29 5.34 10.60 3.09
C TYR A 29 6.82 10.26 3.29
N TYR A 30 7.13 9.05 3.74
CA TYR A 30 8.49 8.58 3.94
C TYR A 30 9.31 8.67 2.66
N MET A 31 8.82 8.11 1.56
CA MET A 31 9.49 8.15 0.25
C MET A 31 9.77 9.57 -0.23
N HIS A 32 8.81 10.49 -0.03
CA HIS A 32 8.89 11.85 -0.57
C HIS A 32 9.65 12.84 0.30
N HIS A 33 9.71 12.64 1.63
CA HIS A 33 10.19 13.69 2.55
C HIS A 33 11.14 13.19 3.64
N ASP A 34 11.01 11.94 4.09
CA ASP A 34 11.74 11.44 5.26
C ASP A 34 12.92 10.53 4.88
N HIS A 35 12.96 10.06 3.64
CA HIS A 35 14.07 9.30 3.10
C HIS A 35 15.17 10.23 2.57
N SER A 36 16.43 9.85 2.78
CA SER A 36 17.62 10.65 2.41
C SER A 36 17.74 10.88 0.89
N GLN A 37 17.18 9.97 0.08
CA GLN A 37 16.95 10.16 -1.34
C GLN A 37 15.46 10.24 -1.60
N HIS A 38 14.99 11.34 -2.19
CA HIS A 38 13.59 11.46 -2.56
C HIS A 38 13.22 10.40 -3.61
N ILE A 39 12.35 9.46 -3.24
CA ILE A 39 11.89 8.38 -4.11
C ILE A 39 10.52 8.75 -4.65
N VAL A 40 10.37 8.76 -5.97
CA VAL A 40 9.05 8.91 -6.62
C VAL A 40 8.66 7.56 -7.21
N HIS A 41 7.65 6.89 -6.62
CA HIS A 41 7.22 5.55 -7.04
C HIS A 41 6.64 5.50 -8.46
N ARG A 42 5.93 6.57 -8.87
CA ARG A 42 5.27 6.77 -10.19
C ARG A 42 4.15 5.81 -10.57
N ASP A 43 4.12 4.58 -10.05
CA ASP A 43 3.05 3.62 -10.32
C ASP A 43 2.34 3.17 -9.04
N ILE A 44 1.61 4.11 -8.42
CA ILE A 44 0.77 3.79 -7.26
C ILE A 44 -0.59 3.33 -7.77
N SER A 45 -0.78 2.01 -7.80
CA SER A 45 -2.01 1.33 -8.18
C SER A 45 -2.35 0.22 -7.18
N SER A 46 -3.58 -0.31 -7.22
CA SER A 46 -3.98 -1.42 -6.33
C SER A 46 -3.17 -2.69 -6.54
N ASN A 47 -2.53 -2.87 -7.71
CA ASN A 47 -1.66 -4.01 -7.98
C ASN A 47 -0.31 -3.91 -7.24
N ASN A 48 0.12 -2.68 -6.96
CA ASN A 48 1.41 -2.36 -6.32
C ASN A 48 1.26 -2.02 -4.83
N VAL A 49 0.07 -2.26 -4.26
CA VAL A 49 -0.20 -2.14 -2.83
C VAL A 49 -0.55 -3.52 -2.29
N LEU A 50 0.41 -4.13 -1.62
CA LEU A 50 0.26 -5.44 -1.00
C LEU A 50 -0.24 -5.28 0.43
N LEU A 51 -1.12 -6.20 0.85
CA LEU A 51 -1.51 -6.35 2.25
C LEU A 51 -0.73 -7.49 2.90
N ASP A 52 -0.17 -7.26 4.08
CA ASP A 52 0.38 -8.32 4.92
C ASP A 52 -0.71 -9.00 5.79
N LEU A 53 -0.29 -9.90 6.69
CA LEU A 53 -1.19 -10.69 7.53
C LEU A 53 -2.00 -9.83 8.51
N ASP A 54 -1.51 -8.64 8.83
CA ASP A 54 -2.15 -7.68 9.73
C ASP A 54 -3.01 -6.65 8.97
N TYR A 55 -3.17 -6.82 7.65
CA TYR A 55 -3.84 -5.88 6.76
C TYR A 55 -3.17 -4.51 6.69
N GLU A 56 -1.86 -4.44 6.94
CA GLU A 56 -1.08 -3.22 6.75
C GLU A 56 -0.61 -3.10 5.30
N ALA A 57 -0.63 -1.88 4.77
CA ALA A 57 -0.28 -1.59 3.39
C ALA A 57 1.24 -1.58 3.18
N ARG A 58 1.72 -2.27 2.15
CA ARG A 58 3.10 -2.26 1.70
C ARG A 58 3.17 -1.89 0.23
N VAL A 59 3.94 -0.86 -0.08
CA VAL A 59 4.21 -0.45 -1.46
C VAL A 59 5.21 -1.42 -2.08
N SER A 60 4.93 -1.91 -3.28
CA SER A 60 5.76 -2.86 -4.03
C SER A 60 5.98 -2.40 -5.47
N ASP A 61 6.93 -3.05 -6.16
CA ASP A 61 7.27 -2.77 -7.55
C ASP A 61 7.70 -1.32 -7.81
N PHE A 62 8.91 -1.00 -7.33
CA PHE A 62 9.55 0.30 -7.53
C PHE A 62 10.10 0.50 -8.95
N GLY A 63 9.64 -0.31 -9.90
CA GLY A 63 10.25 -0.47 -11.20
C GLY A 63 11.57 -1.23 -11.11
N SER A 64 11.86 -2.04 -12.12
CA SER A 64 13.24 -2.38 -12.46
C SER A 64 13.76 -1.22 -13.32
N ALA A 65 14.83 -0.56 -12.88
CA ALA A 65 15.51 0.45 -13.70
C ALA A 65 15.90 -0.10 -15.09
#